data_AF-A0A2E1BCZ7-F1
#
_entry.id   AF-A0A2E1BCZ7-F1
#
_cell.length_a   1.000
_cell.length_b   1.000
_cell.length_c   1.000
_cell.angle_alpha   90.00
_cell.angle_beta   90.00
_cell.angle_gamma   90.00
#
_symmetry.space_group_name_H-M   'P 1'
#
loop_
_entity.id
_entity.type
_entity.pdbx_description
1 polymer ?
#
loop_
_entity_poly.entity_id
_entity_poly.type
_entity_poly.pdbx_seq_one_letter_code
_entity_poly.pdbx_strand_id
1 'polypeptide(L)'
;MAAVLAISGLAACSTAQPEPEPAPARPVTPGINLTALTKLCPKVILDDEVAFKRVYSPANSEAPENLAYQVSLGEFSRTCAAAPSGDQLLETISIAGRLVGGPKAKSGTYQVPVRVEVVDGDVALYDQVIQQEVTLPAEGMSTQFLFRADNLPVPLTAGPNTAVRVGIAR
;
A
#
# COMPACT_ATOMS: atom_id res chain seq x y z
N MET A 1 -48.59 37.78 -51.22
CA MET A 1 -48.88 37.82 -49.77
C MET A 1 -48.63 36.40 -49.26
N ALA A 2 -47.38 36.10 -48.85
CA ALA A 2 -46.92 36.07 -47.44
C ALA A 2 -47.61 34.92 -46.65
N ALA A 3 -46.96 34.02 -45.92
CA ALA A 3 -45.63 33.99 -45.30
C ALA A 3 -45.30 32.52 -44.89
N VAL A 4 -44.06 32.08 -45.12
CA VAL A 4 -43.03 31.71 -44.13
C VAL A 4 -43.25 30.36 -43.41
N LEU A 5 -42.42 29.39 -43.82
CA LEU A 5 -42.05 28.16 -43.10
C LEU A 5 -41.21 28.51 -41.86
N ALA A 6 -41.60 28.01 -40.69
CA ALA A 6 -40.78 28.08 -39.47
C ALA A 6 -40.42 26.65 -39.02
N ILE A 7 -39.14 26.30 -39.20
CA ILE A 7 -38.49 25.13 -38.60
C ILE A 7 -37.66 25.66 -37.43
N SER A 8 -37.96 25.23 -36.22
CA SER A 8 -37.19 25.49 -34.99
C SER A 8 -37.19 24.16 -34.23
N GLY A 9 -36.11 23.54 -33.79
CA GLY A 9 -34.73 23.94 -33.55
C GLY A 9 -34.32 23.09 -32.35
N LEU A 10 -33.46 22.08 -32.56
CA LEU A 10 -32.99 21.16 -31.52
C LEU A 10 -32.21 21.94 -30.45
N ALA A 11 -32.74 22.05 -29.24
CA ALA A 11 -32.00 22.51 -28.08
C ALA A 11 -31.24 21.34 -27.46
N ALA A 12 -29.95 21.22 -27.78
CA ALA A 12 -29.01 20.37 -27.05
C ALA A 12 -28.52 21.13 -25.81
N CYS A 13 -28.83 20.64 -24.61
CA CYS A 13 -28.20 21.09 -23.37
C CYS A 13 -26.77 20.54 -23.32
N SER A 14 -25.78 21.38 -23.66
CA SER A 14 -24.38 21.11 -23.31
C SER A 14 -24.00 22.07 -22.18
N THR A 15 -24.09 21.60 -20.94
CA THR A 15 -23.46 22.27 -19.80
C THR A 15 -21.98 21.92 -19.82
N ALA A 16 -21.20 22.66 -20.60
CA ALA A 16 -19.75 22.65 -20.49
C ALA A 16 -19.36 23.35 -19.19
N GLN A 17 -19.03 22.56 -18.17
CA GLN A 17 -18.41 23.06 -16.96
C GLN A 17 -16.92 23.32 -17.29
N PRO A 18 -16.36 24.50 -16.98
CA PRO A 18 -14.94 24.76 -17.17
C PRO A 18 -14.12 23.73 -16.40
N GLU A 19 -13.24 23.02 -17.11
CA GLU A 19 -12.28 22.09 -16.50
C GLU A 19 -11.38 22.90 -15.55
N PRO A 20 -11.12 22.42 -14.32
CA PRO A 20 -10.22 23.11 -13.40
C PRO A 20 -8.86 23.28 -14.08
N GLU A 21 -8.40 24.53 -14.16
CA GLU A 21 -7.12 24.86 -14.77
C GLU A 21 -6.00 24.05 -14.07
N PRO A 22 -5.11 23.38 -14.82
CA PRO A 22 -4.04 22.60 -14.23
C PRO A 22 -3.20 23.49 -13.32
N ALA A 23 -3.03 23.08 -12.06
CA ALA A 23 -2.15 23.80 -11.15
C ALA A 23 -0.75 23.95 -11.78
N PRO A 24 -0.09 25.12 -11.63
CA PRO A 24 1.20 25.37 -12.24
C PRO A 24 2.20 24.31 -11.80
N ALA A 25 2.94 23.77 -12.76
CA ALA A 25 4.00 22.81 -12.51
C ALA A 25 4.99 23.40 -11.49
N ARG A 26 5.24 22.66 -10.40
CA ARG A 26 6.24 23.06 -9.40
C ARG A 26 7.60 23.16 -10.09
N PRO A 27 8.42 24.17 -9.77
CA PRO A 27 9.74 24.33 -10.36
C PRO A 27 10.59 23.08 -10.08
N VAL A 28 11.07 22.45 -11.15
CA VAL A 28 12.07 21.38 -11.08
C VAL A 28 13.39 22.03 -10.67
N THR A 29 13.91 21.73 -9.48
CA THR A 29 15.22 22.20 -9.04
C THR A 29 16.29 21.73 -10.04
N PRO A 30 16.98 22.63 -10.75
CA PRO A 30 17.98 22.24 -11.73
C PRO A 30 19.20 21.62 -11.01
N GLY A 31 19.55 20.39 -11.39
CA GLY A 31 20.73 19.68 -10.87
C GLY A 31 20.48 18.24 -10.41
N ILE A 32 19.22 17.87 -10.15
CA ILE A 32 18.88 16.49 -9.77
C ILE A 32 18.44 15.73 -11.02
N ASN A 33 19.26 14.77 -11.46
CA ASN A 33 18.85 13.82 -12.47
C ASN A 33 17.84 12.83 -11.86
N LEU A 34 16.56 13.16 -11.96
CA LEU A 34 15.44 12.35 -11.45
C LEU A 34 15.49 10.90 -11.95
N THR A 35 15.96 10.67 -13.18
CA THR A 35 16.15 9.34 -13.76
C THR A 35 17.31 8.56 -13.13
N ALA A 36 18.32 9.26 -12.58
CA ALA A 36 19.38 8.62 -11.82
C ALA A 36 18.93 8.26 -10.40
N LEU A 37 18.08 9.09 -9.77
CA LEU A 37 17.55 8.83 -8.43
C LEU A 37 16.58 7.65 -8.40
N THR A 38 15.77 7.45 -9.43
CA THR A 38 14.84 6.30 -9.48
C THR A 38 15.58 4.95 -9.53
N LYS A 39 16.86 4.92 -9.93
CA LYS A 39 17.69 3.71 -9.82
C LYS A 39 18.05 3.35 -8.38
N LEU A 40 17.93 4.29 -7.44
CA LEU A 40 18.19 4.08 -6.02
C LEU A 40 16.95 3.57 -5.27
N CYS A 41 15.79 3.51 -5.91
CA CYS A 41 14.57 3.01 -5.29
C CYS A 41 14.75 1.52 -4.91
N PRO A 42 14.80 1.20 -3.60
CA PRO A 42 15.25 -0.10 -3.10
C PRO A 42 14.24 -1.19 -3.43
N LYS A 43 14.65 -2.45 -3.54
CA LYS A 43 13.67 -3.51 -3.85
C LYS A 43 12.76 -3.75 -2.64
N VAL A 44 11.50 -4.08 -2.89
CA VAL A 44 10.61 -4.60 -1.85
C VAL A 44 10.75 -6.11 -1.80
N ILE A 45 10.89 -6.64 -0.60
CA ILE A 45 11.03 -8.06 -0.30
C ILE A 45 9.94 -8.41 0.71
N LEU A 46 9.10 -9.37 0.35
CA LEU A 46 8.29 -10.08 1.32
C LEU A 46 9.17 -11.14 1.94
N ASP A 47 9.30 -11.11 3.25
CA ASP A 47 10.06 -12.13 3.96
C ASP A 47 9.18 -13.39 4.04
N ASP A 48 9.51 -14.41 3.23
CA ASP A 48 8.71 -15.63 3.09
C ASP A 48 8.49 -16.36 4.42
N GLU A 49 9.42 -16.24 5.38
CA GLU A 49 9.29 -16.87 6.70
C GLU A 49 8.21 -16.21 7.55
N VAL A 50 7.93 -14.92 7.31
CA VAL A 50 6.96 -14.12 8.08
C VAL A 50 5.85 -13.53 7.21
N ALA A 51 5.80 -13.83 5.91
CA ALA A 51 4.70 -13.46 5.01
C ALA A 51 3.44 -14.28 5.29
N PHE A 52 3.56 -15.38 6.04
CA PHE A 52 2.44 -16.20 6.50
C PHE A 52 2.55 -16.46 8.00
N LYS A 53 1.44 -16.30 8.74
CA LYS A 53 1.38 -16.59 10.17
C LYS A 53 0.09 -17.30 10.56
N ARG A 54 0.23 -18.31 11.42
CA ARG A 54 -0.89 -18.92 12.15
C ARG A 54 -0.93 -18.36 13.56
N VAL A 55 -2.11 -17.97 14.01
CA VAL A 55 -2.34 -17.48 15.36
C VAL A 55 -3.30 -18.42 16.05
N TYR A 56 -2.94 -18.85 17.26
CA TYR A 56 -3.68 -19.84 18.04
C TYR A 56 -4.29 -19.21 19.28
N SER A 57 -5.35 -19.82 19.79
CA SER A 57 -6.00 -19.46 21.06
C SER A 57 -6.29 -20.74 21.87
N PRO A 58 -5.63 -20.93 23.03
CA PRO A 58 -4.67 -20.03 23.67
C PRO A 58 -3.34 -19.90 22.90
N ALA A 59 -2.61 -18.81 23.10
CA ALA A 59 -1.43 -18.44 22.30
C ALA A 59 -0.25 -19.43 22.40
N ASN A 60 -0.20 -20.25 23.44
CA ASN A 60 0.83 -21.27 23.67
C ASN A 60 0.48 -22.64 23.05
N SER A 61 -0.62 -22.73 22.30
CA SER A 61 -1.02 -23.95 21.60
C SER A 61 -0.55 -23.92 20.14
N GLU A 62 -0.24 -25.09 19.59
CA GLU A 62 -0.05 -25.31 18.14
C GLU A 62 -1.03 -26.34 17.55
N ALA A 63 -1.92 -26.89 18.40
CA ALA A 63 -2.92 -27.86 18.00
C ALA A 63 -3.88 -27.29 16.93
N PRO A 64 -4.18 -28.02 15.83
CA PRO A 64 -5.02 -27.52 14.74
C PRO A 64 -6.40 -27.01 15.17
N GLU A 65 -7.02 -27.64 16.17
CA GLU A 65 -8.32 -27.24 16.74
C GLU A 65 -8.29 -25.91 17.49
N ASN A 66 -7.10 -25.44 17.88
CA ASN A 66 -6.89 -24.17 18.57
C ASN A 66 -6.50 -23.04 17.63
N LEU A 67 -6.44 -23.28 16.32
CA LEU A 67 -6.15 -22.25 15.33
C LEU A 67 -7.24 -21.17 15.38
N ALA A 68 -6.86 -19.95 15.75
CA ALA A 68 -7.72 -18.79 15.74
C ALA A 68 -7.83 -18.26 14.32
N TYR A 69 -6.73 -17.87 13.69
CA TYR A 69 -6.74 -17.41 12.30
C TYR A 69 -5.37 -17.62 11.64
N GLN A 70 -5.38 -17.55 10.32
CA GLN A 70 -4.20 -17.53 9.47
C GLN A 70 -4.22 -16.24 8.68
N VAL A 71 -3.05 -15.64 8.51
CA VAL A 71 -2.88 -14.44 7.70
C VAL A 71 -1.72 -14.65 6.74
N SER A 72 -1.89 -14.17 5.51
CA SER A 72 -0.87 -14.19 4.48
C SER A 72 -0.77 -12.84 3.79
N LEU A 73 0.45 -12.43 3.48
CA LEU A 73 0.78 -11.33 2.58
C LEU A 73 1.15 -11.91 1.21
N GLY A 74 0.73 -11.26 0.14
CA GLY A 74 0.90 -11.73 -1.23
C GLY A 74 1.36 -10.61 -2.14
N GLU A 75 0.68 -10.41 -3.27
CA GLU A 75 1.07 -9.41 -4.26
C GLU A 75 1.29 -8.02 -3.66
N PHE A 76 2.32 -7.34 -4.14
CA PHE A 76 2.65 -6.00 -3.69
C PHE A 76 2.92 -5.07 -4.87
N SER A 77 2.69 -3.79 -4.65
CA SER A 77 3.11 -2.72 -5.54
C SER A 77 3.85 -1.65 -4.76
N ARG A 78 4.68 -0.89 -5.47
CA ARG A 78 5.48 0.17 -4.87
C ARG A 78 5.57 1.39 -5.77
N THR A 79 5.68 2.54 -5.14
CA THR A 79 6.02 3.80 -5.79
C THR A 79 7.11 4.48 -4.99
N CYS A 80 8.10 5.04 -5.66
CA CYS A 80 9.21 5.70 -5.00
C CYS A 80 9.52 7.00 -5.74
N ALA A 81 9.64 8.09 -5.00
CA ALA A 81 9.86 9.43 -5.52
C ALA A 81 10.86 10.20 -4.65
N ALA A 82 11.50 11.22 -5.20
CA ALA A 82 12.29 12.13 -4.40
C ALA A 82 11.39 12.93 -3.44
N ALA A 83 11.83 13.09 -2.20
CA ALA A 83 11.18 13.98 -1.26
C ALA A 83 11.21 15.43 -1.80
N PRO A 84 10.22 16.28 -1.46
CA PRO A 84 10.24 17.69 -1.86
C PRO A 84 11.49 18.46 -1.41
N SER A 85 12.09 18.06 -0.28
CA SER A 85 13.36 18.55 0.25
C SER A 85 14.57 18.15 -0.59
N GLY A 86 14.47 17.06 -1.37
CA GLY A 86 15.56 16.54 -2.22
C GLY A 86 16.67 15.80 -1.48
N ASP A 87 16.51 15.54 -0.18
CA ASP A 87 17.52 14.91 0.69
C ASP A 87 17.32 13.39 0.88
N GLN A 88 16.14 12.87 0.53
CA GLN A 88 15.80 11.46 0.62
C GLN A 88 14.81 11.05 -0.47
N LEU A 89 14.62 9.74 -0.64
CA LEU A 89 13.48 9.21 -1.36
C LEU A 89 12.38 8.85 -0.37
N LEU A 90 11.14 8.92 -0.86
CA LEU A 90 9.95 8.49 -0.16
C LEU A 90 9.34 7.32 -0.92
N GLU A 91 9.28 6.18 -0.27
CA GLU A 91 8.66 4.99 -0.81
C GLU A 91 7.29 4.76 -0.20
N THR A 92 6.36 4.34 -1.04
CA THR A 92 5.04 3.89 -0.66
C THR A 92 4.92 2.46 -1.15
N ILE A 93 4.40 1.60 -0.28
CA ILE A 93 4.11 0.21 -0.58
C ILE A 93 2.63 -0.09 -0.34
N SER A 94 2.07 -0.94 -1.19
CA SER A 94 0.74 -1.51 -1.01
C SER A 94 0.85 -3.03 -1.13
N ILE A 95 0.23 -3.77 -0.22
CA ILE A 95 0.33 -5.24 -0.14
C ILE A 95 -1.06 -5.83 0.00
N ALA A 96 -1.39 -6.76 -0.90
CA ALA A 96 -2.59 -7.58 -0.78
C ALA A 96 -2.36 -8.62 0.31
N GLY A 97 -3.29 -8.67 1.26
CA GLY A 97 -3.32 -9.63 2.33
C GLY A 97 -4.59 -10.45 2.33
N ARG A 98 -4.54 -11.61 2.98
CA ARG A 98 -5.70 -12.47 3.21
C ARG A 98 -5.72 -12.91 4.67
N LEU A 99 -6.90 -12.85 5.28
CA LEU A 99 -7.16 -13.37 6.62
C LEU A 99 -8.20 -14.48 6.53
N VAL A 100 -7.88 -15.65 7.08
CA VAL A 100 -8.74 -16.84 7.08
C VAL A 100 -8.91 -17.32 8.52
N GLY A 101 -10.15 -17.40 8.99
CA GLY A 101 -10.48 -17.93 10.30
C GLY A 101 -10.21 -19.44 10.42
N GLY A 102 -9.72 -19.86 11.58
CA GLY A 102 -9.65 -21.27 11.98
C GLY A 102 -10.81 -21.67 12.89
N PRO A 103 -10.79 -22.87 13.48
CA PRO A 103 -11.87 -23.38 14.34
C PRO A 103 -12.16 -22.52 15.58
N LYS A 104 -11.21 -21.69 16.04
CA LYS A 104 -11.41 -20.76 17.16
C LYS A 104 -11.75 -19.33 16.71
N ALA A 105 -11.78 -19.04 15.41
CA ALA A 105 -12.16 -17.71 14.94
C ALA A 105 -13.61 -17.38 15.28
N LYS A 106 -13.86 -16.10 15.52
CA LYS A 106 -15.18 -15.47 15.49
C LYS A 106 -15.19 -14.41 14.40
N SER A 107 -16.37 -14.09 13.86
CA SER A 107 -16.50 -12.90 13.03
C SER A 107 -16.20 -11.64 13.84
N GLY A 108 -15.72 -10.60 13.15
CA GLY A 108 -15.35 -9.33 13.78
C GLY A 108 -14.00 -8.79 13.30
N THR A 109 -13.51 -7.76 13.98
CA THR A 109 -12.25 -7.08 13.64
C THR A 109 -11.05 -7.78 14.27
N TYR A 110 -10.02 -8.01 13.47
CA TYR A 110 -8.72 -8.53 13.87
C TYR A 110 -7.65 -7.47 13.62
N GLN A 111 -6.66 -7.41 14.52
CA GLN A 111 -5.47 -6.60 14.33
C GLN A 111 -4.34 -7.46 13.77
N VAL A 112 -3.94 -7.17 12.52
CA VAL A 112 -2.81 -7.83 11.86
C VAL A 112 -1.58 -6.94 12.02
N PRO A 113 -0.54 -7.36 12.77
CA PRO A 113 0.66 -6.56 12.93
C PRO A 113 1.58 -6.75 11.72
N VAL A 114 1.65 -5.75 10.83
CA VAL A 114 2.56 -5.76 9.68
C VAL A 114 3.83 -4.99 10.04
N ARG A 115 4.98 -5.64 10.00
CA ARG A 115 6.30 -5.01 10.16
C ARG A 115 6.79 -4.53 8.80
N VAL A 116 7.28 -3.30 8.75
CA VAL A 116 7.90 -2.68 7.57
C VAL A 116 9.26 -2.15 7.97
N GLU A 117 10.30 -2.60 7.26
CA GLU A 117 11.68 -2.24 7.52
C GLU A 117 12.34 -1.70 6.25
N VAL A 118 13.10 -0.62 6.36
CA VAL A 118 14.06 -0.21 5.33
C VAL A 118 15.44 -0.57 5.86
N VAL A 119 16.13 -1.46 5.15
CA VAL A 119 17.45 -1.97 5.55
C VAL A 119 18.48 -1.69 4.45
N ASP A 120 19.72 -1.47 4.84
CA ASP A 120 20.88 -1.48 3.95
C ASP A 120 21.89 -2.51 4.45
N GLY A 121 21.90 -3.69 3.79
CA GLY A 121 22.58 -4.87 4.32
C GLY A 121 22.00 -5.30 5.66
N ASP A 122 22.80 -5.17 6.73
CA ASP A 122 22.44 -5.54 8.10
C ASP A 122 22.00 -4.33 8.95
N VAL A 123 22.03 -3.12 8.38
CA VAL A 123 21.68 -1.90 9.10
C VAL A 123 20.21 -1.56 8.84
N ALA A 124 19.41 -1.51 9.90
CA ALA A 124 18.04 -0.98 9.82
C ALA A 124 18.07 0.56 9.81
N LEU A 125 17.54 1.14 8.73
CA LEU A 125 17.35 2.58 8.55
C LEU A 125 15.95 3.04 9.00
N TYR A 126 14.98 2.13 8.94
CA TYR A 126 13.62 2.28 9.42
C TYR A 126 13.09 0.91 9.85
N ASP A 127 12.33 0.83 10.94
CA ASP A 127 11.63 -0.37 11.39
C ASP A 127 10.39 0.03 12.18
N GLN A 128 9.21 -0.33 11.69
CA GLN A 128 7.94 -0.07 12.37
C GLN A 128 6.98 -1.24 12.24
N VAL A 129 6.14 -1.44 13.26
CA VAL A 129 5.02 -2.37 13.23
C VAL A 129 3.72 -1.58 13.19
N ILE A 130 2.93 -1.79 12.13
CA ILE A 130 1.66 -1.11 11.89
C ILE A 130 0.53 -2.12 12.09
N GLN A 131 -0.48 -1.75 12.89
CA GLN A 131 -1.66 -2.59 13.12
C GLN A 131 -2.68 -2.34 12.02
N GLN A 132 -2.88 -3.33 11.15
CA GLN A 132 -3.90 -3.33 10.12
C GLN A 132 -5.19 -3.93 10.69
N GLU A 133 -6.24 -3.12 10.78
CA GLU A 133 -7.58 -3.60 11.09
C GLU A 133 -8.15 -4.38 9.89
N VAL A 134 -8.58 -5.61 10.14
CA VAL A 134 -9.17 -6.49 9.14
C VAL A 134 -10.47 -7.07 9.67
N THR A 135 -11.58 -6.81 8.98
CA THR A 135 -12.90 -7.34 9.35
C THR A 135 -13.12 -8.71 8.74
N LEU A 136 -13.21 -9.75 9.58
CA LEU A 136 -13.55 -11.11 9.21
C LEU A 136 -15.07 -11.30 9.17
N PRO A 137 -15.69 -11.56 7.99
CA PRO A 137 -17.12 -11.81 7.89
C PRO A 137 -17.50 -13.16 8.53
N ALA A 138 -18.76 -13.27 8.98
CA ALA A 138 -19.31 -14.52 9.51
C ALA A 138 -19.52 -15.58 8.43
N GLU A 139 -19.89 -15.14 7.22
CA GLU A 139 -20.02 -16.02 6.07
C GLU A 139 -18.63 -16.32 5.49
N GLY A 140 -18.33 -17.60 5.26
CA GLY A 140 -17.08 -18.05 4.64
C GLY A 140 -15.80 -17.90 5.50
N MET A 141 -15.82 -17.12 6.59
CA MET A 141 -14.69 -16.93 7.52
C MET A 141 -13.36 -16.62 6.82
N SER A 142 -13.41 -15.84 5.73
CA SER A 142 -12.25 -15.46 4.93
C SER A 142 -12.47 -14.07 4.34
N THR A 143 -11.42 -13.25 4.30
CA THR A 143 -11.45 -11.92 3.68
C THR A 143 -10.10 -11.56 3.08
N GLN A 144 -10.11 -10.64 2.12
CA GLN A 144 -8.91 -9.98 1.60
C GLN A 144 -8.83 -8.55 2.18
N PHE A 145 -7.61 -8.05 2.34
CA PHE A 145 -7.36 -6.68 2.77
C PHE A 145 -6.20 -6.08 1.98
N LEU A 146 -6.12 -4.76 1.97
CA LEU A 146 -5.01 -4.02 1.37
C LEU A 146 -4.30 -3.26 2.48
N PHE A 147 -3.05 -3.64 2.75
CA PHE A 147 -2.17 -2.89 3.63
C PHE A 147 -1.43 -1.83 2.83
N ARG A 148 -1.23 -0.65 3.41
CA ARG A 148 -0.48 0.44 2.80
C ARG A 148 0.44 1.09 3.83
N ALA A 149 1.70 1.27 3.45
CA ALA A 149 2.64 2.10 4.20
C ALA A 149 3.16 3.21 3.28
N ASP A 150 3.08 4.45 3.77
CA ASP A 150 3.39 5.66 3.02
C ASP A 150 4.61 6.37 3.59
N ASN A 151 5.31 7.12 2.73
CA ASN A 151 6.43 7.98 3.12
C ASN A 151 7.56 7.24 3.85
N LEU A 152 7.84 5.99 3.46
CA LEU A 152 8.97 5.23 3.98
C LEU A 152 10.27 5.95 3.58
N PRO A 153 11.09 6.38 4.55
CA PRO A 153 12.28 7.15 4.27
C PRO A 153 13.40 6.24 3.74
N VAL A 154 13.97 6.62 2.59
CA VAL A 154 15.17 5.98 2.05
C VAL A 154 16.26 7.05 1.90
N PRO A 155 17.30 7.05 2.75
CA PRO A 155 18.41 7.98 2.66
C PRO A 155 19.13 7.88 1.31
N LEU A 156 19.52 9.02 0.71
CA LEU A 156 20.32 9.01 -0.53
C LEU A 156 21.72 8.41 -0.35
N THR A 157 22.19 8.28 0.89
CA THR A 157 23.45 7.62 1.26
C THR A 157 23.33 6.10 1.38
N ALA A 158 22.13 5.55 1.26
CA ALA A 158 21.89 4.12 1.38
C ALA A 158 22.57 3.38 0.22
N GLY A 159 23.20 2.26 0.53
CA GLY A 159 24.02 1.47 -0.38
C GLY A 159 23.22 0.68 -1.41
N PRO A 160 23.92 -0.02 -2.32
CA PRO A 160 23.28 -0.80 -3.38
C PRO A 160 22.46 -1.99 -2.87
N ASN A 161 22.62 -2.37 -1.59
CA ASN A 161 21.91 -3.48 -0.95
C ASN A 161 20.66 -3.03 -0.19
N THR A 162 20.22 -1.77 -0.39
CA THR A 162 19.04 -1.25 0.27
C THR A 162 17.78 -2.00 -0.18
N ALA A 163 16.96 -2.40 0.78
CA ALA A 163 15.71 -3.12 0.56
C ALA A 163 14.64 -2.68 1.56
N VAL A 164 13.38 -2.73 1.13
CA VAL A 164 12.22 -2.66 2.03
C VAL A 164 11.79 -4.09 2.33
N ARG A 165 11.87 -4.52 3.58
CA ARG A 165 11.39 -5.83 4.04
C ARG A 165 10.02 -5.67 4.67
N VAL A 166 9.12 -6.59 4.36
CA VAL A 166 7.76 -6.57 4.89
C VAL A 166 7.34 -7.97 5.31
N GLY A 167 6.68 -8.05 6.47
CA GLY A 167 6.26 -9.32 7.07
C GLY A 167 5.24 -9.13 8.18
N ILE A 168 4.72 -10.23 8.72
CA ILE A 168 3.83 -10.22 9.88
C ILE A 168 4.69 -10.28 11.15
N ALA A 169 4.57 -9.28 12.03
CA ALA A 169 5.37 -9.21 13.24
C ALA A 169 5.07 -10.38 14.20
N ARG A 170 6.06 -10.76 15.01
CA ARG A 170 5.96 -11.84 16.00
C ARG A 170 5.10 -11.44 17.19
#